data_AF-A0A258KFK2-F1
#
_entry.id   AF-A0A258KFK2-F1
#
_cell.length_a   1.000
_cell.length_b   1.000
_cell.length_c   1.000
_cell.angle_alpha   90.00
_cell.angle_beta   90.00
_cell.angle_gamma   90.00
#
_symmetry.space_group_name_H-M   'P 1'
#
loop_
_entity.id
_entity.type
_entity.pdbx_description
1 polymer ?
#
loop_
_entity_poly.entity_id
_entity_poly.type
_entity_poly.pdbx_seq_one_letter_code
_entity_poly.pdbx_strand_id
1 'polypeptide(L)'
;MNATLVIAGGGIGGCAAALSALRNGLDVIMTEETDWIGGQLTSQGVPPDEHTWIETHGAPQSYRDYRNAVREYYKKNYPVTAAAKSRQYLNPGNASVSALCHEPRVSLAVLHEMLAPYISSGKLTLLIEHKVRSAEYSANRVKALKVQSLRSGRSYILSGTYFVDATETGELLPMTGTEFVMGTESRNETRELHAPLKADPDNQQAFTVCFAMDYVPGSNNVADKPAEYDFWRNLVPKMSPAWSGKLLDLNYSNPKTLEKKTLGFNPNGSPTDPFLNLWNYRRILAKDNFIPGAFKGDICTVNWPQNDYTLGNLVGVSQKEFDHHVGRAKQLSLSLFHWLQTEAPRPDGKQGWPGLRLRKDIMGTEDGMAKYPYIRESRRIKALFTV
;
A
#
# COMPACT_ATOMS: atom_id res chain seq x y z
N MET A 1 6.58 -26.21 -13.80
CA MET A 1 6.32 -26.43 -12.37
C MET A 1 4.82 -26.63 -12.22
N ASN A 2 4.39 -27.52 -11.32
CA ASN A 2 2.98 -27.88 -11.18
C ASN A 2 2.54 -27.79 -9.72
N ALA A 3 1.33 -27.30 -9.49
CA ALA A 3 0.67 -27.28 -8.18
C ALA A 3 -0.85 -27.36 -8.36
N THR A 4 -1.59 -27.64 -7.29
CA THR A 4 -3.06 -27.64 -7.39
C THR A 4 -3.59 -26.23 -7.64
N LEU A 5 -3.01 -25.23 -6.97
CA LEU A 5 -3.36 -23.82 -7.10
C LEU A 5 -2.14 -22.99 -7.51
N VAL A 6 -2.30 -22.16 -8.54
CA VAL A 6 -1.31 -21.15 -8.95
C VAL A 6 -1.87 -19.76 -8.64
N ILE A 7 -1.14 -18.97 -7.87
CA ILE A 7 -1.51 -17.61 -7.46
C ILE A 7 -0.55 -16.62 -8.12
N ALA A 8 -1.08 -15.72 -8.93
CA ALA A 8 -0.31 -14.63 -9.51
C ALA A 8 -0.42 -13.39 -8.63
N GLY A 9 0.64 -13.07 -7.90
CA GLY A 9 0.71 -11.90 -7.01
C GLY A 9 0.74 -12.28 -5.53
N GLY A 10 1.68 -11.70 -4.80
CA GLY A 10 1.98 -11.99 -3.40
C GLY A 10 1.42 -10.94 -2.45
N GLY A 11 0.42 -10.17 -2.87
CA GLY A 11 -0.29 -9.18 -2.05
C GLY A 11 -0.99 -9.78 -0.83
N ILE A 12 -1.73 -8.96 -0.07
CA ILE A 12 -2.53 -9.47 1.07
C ILE A 12 -3.50 -10.56 0.59
N GLY A 13 -4.21 -10.31 -0.52
CA GLY A 13 -5.15 -11.26 -1.12
C GLY A 13 -4.48 -12.57 -1.54
N GLY A 14 -3.30 -12.49 -2.17
CA GLY A 14 -2.50 -13.65 -2.56
C GLY A 14 -2.04 -14.47 -1.35
N CYS A 15 -1.53 -13.81 -0.31
CA CYS A 15 -1.14 -14.45 0.95
C CYS A 15 -2.34 -15.12 1.64
N ALA A 16 -3.50 -14.46 1.67
CA ALA A 16 -4.72 -15.02 2.25
C ALA A 16 -5.21 -16.25 1.48
N ALA A 17 -5.21 -16.19 0.14
CA ALA A 17 -5.56 -17.31 -0.72
C ALA A 17 -4.59 -18.50 -0.53
N ALA A 18 -3.28 -18.23 -0.48
CA ALA A 18 -2.27 -19.24 -0.23
C ALA A 18 -2.48 -19.93 1.13
N LEU A 19 -2.61 -19.16 2.21
CA LEU A 19 -2.84 -19.71 3.55
C LEU A 19 -4.12 -20.54 3.63
N SER A 20 -5.20 -20.08 3.00
CA SER A 20 -6.45 -20.83 2.95
C SER A 20 -6.29 -22.17 2.22
N ALA A 21 -5.69 -22.17 1.03
CA ALA A 21 -5.45 -23.37 0.25
C ALA A 21 -4.52 -24.37 0.96
N LEU A 22 -3.41 -23.88 1.52
CA LEU A 22 -2.41 -24.68 2.23
C LEU A 22 -2.97 -25.35 3.49
N ARG A 23 -3.80 -24.63 4.27
CA ARG A 23 -4.49 -25.20 5.45
C ARG A 23 -5.49 -26.30 5.09
N ASN A 24 -5.98 -26.30 3.85
CA ASN A 24 -6.86 -27.33 3.30
C ASN A 24 -6.08 -28.42 2.53
N GLY A 25 -4.76 -28.47 2.65
CA GLY A 25 -3.92 -29.55 2.13
C GLY A 25 -3.49 -29.42 0.67
N LEU A 26 -3.84 -28.32 -0.01
CA LEU A 26 -3.48 -28.10 -1.41
C LEU A 26 -2.01 -27.71 -1.56
N ASP A 27 -1.40 -28.09 -2.68
CA ASP A 27 -0.09 -27.58 -3.09
C ASP A 27 -0.26 -26.26 -3.84
N VAL A 28 0.58 -25.27 -3.53
CA VAL A 28 0.48 -23.90 -4.04
C VAL A 28 1.80 -23.44 -4.68
N ILE A 29 1.71 -22.81 -5.86
CA ILE A 29 2.77 -21.93 -6.37
C ILE A 29 2.25 -20.50 -6.30
N MET A 30 2.99 -19.60 -5.66
CA MET A 30 2.65 -18.17 -5.57
C MET A 30 3.80 -17.33 -6.14
N THR A 31 3.48 -16.34 -6.98
CA THR A 31 4.47 -15.39 -7.53
C THR A 31 4.32 -14.02 -6.90
N GLU A 32 5.40 -13.25 -6.83
CA GLU A 32 5.39 -11.84 -6.41
C GLU A 32 6.38 -11.07 -7.28
N GLU A 33 5.99 -9.88 -7.77
CA GLU A 33 6.86 -9.09 -8.66
C GLU A 33 8.00 -8.41 -7.90
N THR A 34 7.82 -8.15 -6.61
CA THR A 34 8.85 -7.60 -5.73
C THR A 34 9.56 -8.70 -4.93
N ASP A 35 10.52 -8.31 -4.11
CA ASP A 35 11.13 -9.17 -3.09
C ASP A 35 10.29 -9.26 -1.81
N TRP A 36 9.15 -8.54 -1.72
CA TRP A 36 8.32 -8.42 -0.52
C TRP A 36 6.88 -8.84 -0.78
N ILE A 37 6.46 -9.97 -0.18
CA ILE A 37 5.05 -10.36 -0.11
C ILE A 37 4.28 -9.49 0.90
N GLY A 38 2.96 -9.38 0.76
CA GLY A 38 2.06 -8.66 1.66
C GLY A 38 1.44 -7.39 1.08
N GLY A 39 1.83 -6.99 -0.14
CA GLY A 39 1.19 -5.90 -0.91
C GLY A 39 1.09 -4.60 -0.12
N GLN A 40 -0.15 -4.11 0.08
CA GLN A 40 -0.46 -2.92 0.87
C GLN A 40 0.38 -2.80 2.15
N LEU A 41 0.48 -3.88 2.95
CA LEU A 41 1.14 -3.89 4.27
C LEU A 41 2.67 -3.84 4.21
N THR A 42 3.25 -4.13 3.05
CA THR A 42 4.70 -4.33 2.90
C THR A 42 5.25 -3.51 1.73
N SER A 43 5.24 -4.06 0.51
CA SER A 43 5.86 -3.50 -0.69
C SER A 43 5.26 -2.14 -1.09
N GLN A 44 4.00 -1.90 -0.73
CA GLN A 44 3.29 -0.64 -1.02
C GLN A 44 3.32 0.36 0.16
N GLY A 45 3.73 -0.07 1.36
CA GLY A 45 4.07 0.81 2.48
C GLY A 45 2.92 1.45 3.23
N VAL A 46 1.74 0.81 3.24
CA VAL A 46 0.54 1.35 3.89
C VAL A 46 0.10 0.42 5.02
N PRO A 47 0.04 0.90 6.27
CA PRO A 47 -0.48 0.10 7.38
C PRO A 47 -1.98 -0.23 7.16
N PRO A 48 -2.55 -1.17 7.93
CA PRO A 48 -3.98 -1.49 7.84
C PRO A 48 -4.88 -0.24 7.90
N ASP A 49 -5.93 -0.24 7.08
CA ASP A 49 -7.00 0.77 7.06
C ASP A 49 -8.33 0.03 7.25
N GLU A 50 -8.88 0.08 8.46
CA GLU A 50 -9.83 -0.92 8.94
C GLU A 50 -11.03 -0.30 9.65
N HIS A 51 -12.12 -1.05 9.69
CA HIS A 51 -13.34 -0.61 10.36
C HIS A 51 -13.19 -0.59 11.90
N THR A 52 -14.01 0.22 12.57
CA THR A 52 -13.95 0.42 14.04
C THR A 52 -14.12 -0.87 14.86
N TRP A 53 -14.85 -1.86 14.34
CA TRP A 53 -15.10 -3.14 15.03
C TRP A 53 -13.99 -4.20 14.87
N ILE A 54 -12.83 -3.86 14.29
CA ILE A 54 -11.85 -4.86 13.83
C ILE A 54 -11.32 -5.78 14.94
N GLU A 55 -11.28 -5.31 16.19
CA GLU A 55 -10.84 -6.11 17.34
C GLU A 55 -11.93 -7.04 17.91
N THR A 56 -13.18 -6.93 17.45
CA THR A 56 -14.30 -7.73 17.97
C THR A 56 -14.92 -8.65 16.92
N HIS A 57 -15.35 -8.12 15.78
CA HIS A 57 -16.06 -8.87 14.73
C HIS A 57 -15.92 -8.20 13.36
N GLY A 58 -16.25 -8.91 12.27
CA GLY A 58 -16.13 -8.37 10.89
C GLY A 58 -14.83 -8.74 10.17
N ALA A 59 -13.98 -9.56 10.80
CA ALA A 59 -12.80 -10.15 10.17
C ALA A 59 -12.84 -11.69 10.17
N PRO A 60 -12.21 -12.36 9.20
CA PRO A 60 -11.96 -13.80 9.29
C PRO A 60 -10.92 -14.12 10.38
N GLN A 61 -10.97 -15.34 10.92
CA GLN A 61 -10.04 -15.76 11.98
C GLN A 61 -8.57 -15.68 11.55
N SER A 62 -8.26 -16.08 10.32
CA SER A 62 -6.90 -16.01 9.76
C SER A 62 -6.31 -14.60 9.77
N TYR A 63 -7.14 -13.58 9.54
CA TYR A 63 -6.70 -12.19 9.60
C TYR A 63 -6.47 -11.72 11.03
N ARG A 64 -7.31 -12.15 11.99
CA ARG A 64 -7.06 -11.92 13.42
C ARG A 64 -5.76 -12.58 13.88
N ASP A 65 -5.48 -13.80 13.43
CA ASP A 65 -4.23 -14.52 13.75
C ASP A 65 -3.01 -13.71 13.26
N TYR A 66 -3.06 -13.19 12.03
CA TYR A 66 -2.02 -12.31 11.49
C TYR A 66 -1.82 -11.05 12.35
N ARG A 67 -2.91 -10.35 12.71
CA ARG A 67 -2.84 -9.14 13.56
C ARG A 67 -2.20 -9.43 14.90
N ASN A 68 -2.56 -10.55 15.52
CA ASN A 68 -1.99 -10.98 16.79
C ASN A 68 -0.52 -11.33 16.64
N ALA A 69 -0.13 -12.04 15.58
CA ALA A 69 1.27 -12.35 15.31
C ALA A 69 2.13 -11.09 15.13
N VAL A 70 1.62 -10.05 14.47
CA VAL A 70 2.29 -8.74 14.39
C VAL A 70 2.52 -8.14 15.78
N ARG A 71 1.51 -8.14 16.65
CA ARG A 71 1.66 -7.61 18.02
C ARG A 71 2.67 -8.40 18.83
N GLU A 72 2.60 -9.72 18.77
CA GLU A 72 3.53 -10.60 19.45
C GLU A 72 4.96 -10.44 18.93
N TYR A 73 5.15 -10.16 17.64
CA TYR A 73 6.46 -9.86 17.07
C TYR A 73 7.10 -8.63 17.75
N TYR A 74 6.35 -7.54 17.97
CA TYR A 74 6.85 -6.39 18.73
C TYR A 74 7.12 -6.74 20.19
N LYS A 75 6.19 -7.40 20.88
CA LYS A 75 6.34 -7.77 22.30
C LYS A 75 7.53 -8.68 22.56
N LYS A 76 7.90 -9.52 21.58
CA LYS A 76 9.02 -10.46 21.64
C LYS A 76 10.35 -9.84 21.24
N ASN A 77 10.38 -9.09 20.13
CA ASN A 77 11.64 -8.72 19.47
C ASN A 77 12.04 -7.25 19.67
N TYR A 78 11.13 -6.39 20.11
CA TYR A 78 11.41 -4.97 20.31
C TYR A 78 11.53 -4.63 21.79
N PRO A 79 12.28 -3.57 22.15
CA PRO A 79 12.35 -3.04 23.50
C PRO A 79 11.08 -2.27 23.86
N VAL A 80 9.92 -2.94 23.86
CA VAL A 80 8.61 -2.37 24.21
C VAL A 80 8.56 -2.14 25.72
N THR A 81 7.98 -1.02 26.17
CA THR A 81 7.81 -0.75 27.61
C THR A 81 6.87 -1.78 28.26
N ALA A 82 7.00 -1.99 29.57
CA ALA A 82 6.10 -2.90 30.30
C ALA A 82 4.61 -2.51 30.12
N ALA A 83 4.31 -1.21 30.17
CA ALA A 83 2.96 -0.68 30.00
C ALA A 83 2.41 -0.87 28.59
N ALA A 84 3.24 -0.74 27.54
CA ALA A 84 2.80 -1.02 26.18
C ALA A 84 2.65 -2.54 25.93
N LYS A 85 3.55 -3.36 26.50
CA LYS A 85 3.52 -4.82 26.38
C LYS A 85 2.28 -5.44 27.05
N SER A 86 1.76 -4.83 28.11
CA SER A 86 0.54 -5.29 28.80
C SER A 86 -0.76 -4.93 28.07
N ARG A 87 -0.73 -4.09 27.03
CA ARG A 87 -1.93 -3.78 26.22
C ARG A 87 -2.29 -4.98 25.35
N GLN A 88 -3.53 -5.45 25.46
CA GLN A 88 -4.05 -6.53 24.61
C GLN A 88 -3.93 -6.16 23.12
N TYR A 89 -4.44 -4.99 22.75
CA TYR A 89 -4.39 -4.46 21.39
C TYR A 89 -3.30 -3.40 21.23
N LEU A 90 -2.05 -3.79 21.46
CA LEU A 90 -0.90 -2.92 21.20
C LEU A 90 -0.95 -2.43 19.74
N ASN A 91 -0.91 -1.11 19.56
CA ASN A 91 -0.69 -0.44 18.29
C ASN A 91 0.72 0.19 18.34
N PRO A 92 1.75 -0.41 17.69
CA PRO A 92 3.13 0.09 17.74
C PRO A 92 3.24 1.57 17.36
N GLY A 93 2.42 2.00 16.41
CA GLY A 93 2.36 3.35 15.89
C GLY A 93 1.46 4.33 16.63
N ASN A 94 0.57 3.87 17.52
CA ASN A 94 -0.51 4.70 18.11
C ASN A 94 -1.16 5.63 17.06
N ALA A 95 -1.44 5.09 15.87
CA ALA A 95 -1.98 5.84 14.74
C ALA A 95 -3.50 6.04 14.88
N SER A 96 -4.04 7.05 14.22
CA SER A 96 -5.49 7.29 14.23
C SER A 96 -6.26 6.56 13.11
N VAL A 97 -5.58 6.05 12.08
CA VAL A 97 -6.25 5.38 10.94
C VAL A 97 -6.81 3.99 11.27
N SER A 98 -6.13 3.24 12.14
CA SER A 98 -6.51 1.88 12.51
C SER A 98 -5.99 1.51 13.92
N ALA A 99 -6.64 0.54 14.55
CA ALA A 99 -6.23 -0.10 15.80
C ALA A 99 -4.90 -0.86 15.72
N LEU A 100 -4.32 -1.03 14.53
CA LEU A 100 -3.00 -1.61 14.34
C LEU A 100 -2.26 -0.89 13.22
N CYS A 101 -1.15 -0.24 13.57
CA CYS A 101 -0.26 0.44 12.64
C CYS A 101 1.19 0.09 13.00
N HIS A 102 1.97 -0.34 12.01
CA HIS A 102 3.28 -0.95 12.23
C HIS A 102 4.20 -0.77 11.02
N GLU A 103 5.49 -0.98 11.23
CA GLU A 103 6.50 -0.98 10.17
C GLU A 103 6.23 -2.11 9.13
N PRO A 104 6.43 -1.84 7.83
CA PRO A 104 6.28 -2.83 6.75
C PRO A 104 7.09 -4.12 6.93
N ARG A 105 8.33 -4.02 7.41
CA ARG A 105 9.21 -5.18 7.62
C ARG A 105 8.68 -6.17 8.66
N VAL A 106 7.87 -5.71 9.62
CA VAL A 106 7.26 -6.61 10.60
C VAL A 106 6.18 -7.47 9.96
N SER A 107 5.33 -6.88 9.12
CA SER A 107 4.36 -7.66 8.33
C SER A 107 5.04 -8.68 7.43
N LEU A 108 6.11 -8.28 6.75
CA LEU A 108 6.88 -9.18 5.91
C LEU A 108 7.41 -10.39 6.72
N ALA A 109 8.01 -10.13 7.88
CA ALA A 109 8.53 -11.18 8.77
C ALA A 109 7.41 -12.13 9.23
N VAL A 110 6.27 -11.59 9.66
CA VAL A 110 5.11 -12.37 10.12
C VAL A 110 4.52 -13.21 8.98
N LEU A 111 4.37 -12.65 7.77
CA LEU A 111 3.86 -13.40 6.63
C LEU A 111 4.82 -14.54 6.24
N HIS A 112 6.13 -14.31 6.27
CA HIS A 112 7.11 -15.38 6.09
C HIS A 112 7.02 -16.43 7.19
N GLU A 113 6.88 -16.05 8.45
CA GLU A 113 6.70 -16.99 9.56
C GLU A 113 5.46 -17.87 9.37
N MET A 114 4.33 -17.28 8.98
CA MET A 114 3.08 -18.00 8.73
C MET A 114 3.18 -18.97 7.54
N LEU A 115 4.02 -18.68 6.55
CA LEU A 115 4.22 -19.50 5.34
C LEU A 115 5.38 -20.49 5.46
N ALA A 116 6.30 -20.29 6.41
CA ALA A 116 7.55 -21.05 6.53
C ALA A 116 7.36 -22.58 6.65
N PRO A 117 6.39 -23.11 7.43
CA PRO A 117 6.17 -24.55 7.51
C PRO A 117 5.80 -25.15 6.14
N TYR A 118 4.99 -24.44 5.35
CA TYR A 118 4.54 -24.90 4.03
C TYR A 118 5.63 -24.81 2.97
N ILE A 119 6.52 -23.82 3.06
CA ILE A 119 7.72 -23.75 2.21
C ILE A 119 8.64 -24.93 2.54
N SER A 120 8.91 -25.15 3.82
CA SER A 120 9.80 -26.22 4.29
C SER A 120 9.30 -27.61 3.94
N SER A 121 7.97 -27.83 3.96
CA SER A 121 7.36 -29.09 3.56
C SER A 121 7.18 -29.24 2.05
N GLY A 122 7.57 -28.25 1.24
CA GLY A 122 7.38 -28.24 -0.21
C GLY A 122 5.92 -28.02 -0.67
N LYS A 123 5.00 -27.73 0.26
CA LYS A 123 3.58 -27.45 -0.05
C LYS A 123 3.38 -26.09 -0.71
N LEU A 124 4.27 -25.13 -0.42
CA LEU A 124 4.31 -23.82 -1.06
C LEU A 124 5.62 -23.64 -1.80
N THR A 125 5.56 -23.35 -3.09
CA THR A 125 6.66 -22.74 -3.82
C THR A 125 6.41 -21.24 -3.99
N LEU A 126 7.22 -20.42 -3.33
CA LEU A 126 7.16 -18.97 -3.43
C LEU A 126 8.21 -18.44 -4.42
N LEU A 127 7.75 -17.79 -5.48
CA LEU A 127 8.58 -17.21 -6.54
C LEU A 127 8.56 -15.67 -6.44
N ILE A 128 9.44 -15.12 -5.60
CA ILE A 128 9.64 -13.66 -5.50
C ILE A 128 10.42 -13.11 -6.70
N GLU A 129 10.20 -11.84 -7.05
CA GLU A 129 10.71 -11.20 -8.26
C GLU A 129 10.42 -12.01 -9.53
N HIS A 130 9.20 -12.53 -9.64
CA HIS A 130 8.69 -13.20 -10.82
C HIS A 130 7.42 -12.52 -11.32
N LYS A 131 7.43 -12.14 -12.60
CA LYS A 131 6.29 -11.51 -13.27
C LYS A 131 5.62 -12.48 -14.23
N VAL A 132 4.29 -12.51 -14.24
CA VAL A 132 3.52 -13.24 -15.26
C VAL A 132 3.65 -12.49 -16.59
N ARG A 133 3.96 -13.21 -17.67
CA ARG A 133 4.18 -12.65 -19.01
C ARG A 133 3.09 -13.02 -19.99
N SER A 134 2.52 -14.21 -19.85
CA SER A 134 1.41 -14.69 -20.68
C SER A 134 0.69 -15.85 -19.99
N ALA A 135 -0.50 -16.16 -20.48
CA ALA A 135 -1.27 -17.33 -20.08
C ALA A 135 -1.55 -18.23 -21.28
N GLU A 136 -1.61 -19.54 -21.03
CA GLU A 136 -2.14 -20.52 -21.95
C GLU A 136 -3.55 -20.91 -21.50
N TYR A 137 -4.53 -20.78 -22.38
CA TYR A 137 -5.91 -21.15 -22.12
C TYR A 137 -6.57 -21.72 -23.38
N SER A 138 -7.64 -22.48 -23.20
CA SER A 138 -8.46 -22.96 -24.32
C SER A 138 -9.93 -22.95 -23.93
N ALA A 139 -10.78 -22.38 -24.79
CA ALA A 139 -12.17 -22.08 -24.44
C ALA A 139 -12.20 -21.33 -23.09
N ASN A 140 -12.97 -21.83 -22.12
CA ASN A 140 -13.17 -21.17 -20.83
C ASN A 140 -12.27 -21.72 -19.71
N ARG A 141 -11.11 -22.29 -20.06
CA ARG A 141 -10.20 -22.92 -19.08
C ARG A 141 -8.76 -22.48 -19.26
N VAL A 142 -8.21 -21.83 -18.22
CA VAL A 142 -6.78 -21.55 -18.06
C VAL A 142 -6.03 -22.86 -17.80
N LYS A 143 -4.90 -23.06 -18.49
CA LYS A 143 -4.07 -24.26 -18.39
C LYS A 143 -2.74 -24.00 -17.72
N ALA A 144 -2.11 -22.86 -18.04
CA ALA A 144 -0.82 -22.51 -17.48
C ALA A 144 -0.55 -21.00 -17.55
N LEU A 145 0.37 -20.55 -16.69
CA LEU A 145 0.95 -19.21 -16.73
C LEU A 145 2.43 -19.30 -17.07
N LYS A 146 2.91 -18.49 -18.01
CA LYS A 146 4.33 -18.28 -18.25
C LYS A 146 4.81 -17.14 -17.38
N VAL A 147 5.77 -17.42 -16.51
CA VAL A 147 6.37 -16.44 -15.60
C VAL A 147 7.84 -16.26 -15.91
N GLN A 148 8.37 -15.08 -15.58
CA GLN A 148 9.78 -14.75 -15.79
C GLN A 148 10.38 -14.17 -14.52
N SER A 149 11.55 -14.70 -14.13
CA SER A 149 12.40 -14.12 -13.08
C SER A 149 12.91 -12.76 -13.54
N LEU A 150 12.64 -11.70 -12.76
CA LEU A 150 13.15 -10.35 -13.00
C LEU A 150 14.65 -10.23 -12.69
N ARG A 151 15.21 -11.17 -11.90
CA ARG A 151 16.66 -11.23 -11.61
C ARG A 151 17.47 -11.88 -12.73
N SER A 152 17.02 -13.03 -13.20
CA SER A 152 17.80 -13.89 -14.10
C SER A 152 17.31 -13.91 -15.54
N GLY A 153 16.11 -13.38 -15.81
CA GLY A 153 15.44 -13.49 -17.10
C GLY A 153 14.88 -14.89 -17.41
N ARG A 154 15.15 -15.90 -16.57
CA ARG A 154 14.68 -17.28 -16.76
C ARG A 154 13.16 -17.36 -16.70
N SER A 155 12.57 -18.11 -17.63
CA SER A 155 11.13 -18.38 -17.65
C SER A 155 10.76 -19.74 -17.09
N TYR A 156 9.57 -19.81 -16.51
CA TYR A 156 8.93 -21.05 -16.04
C TYR A 156 7.50 -21.11 -16.57
N ILE A 157 7.02 -22.32 -16.85
CA ILE A 157 5.61 -22.59 -17.09
C ILE A 157 5.02 -23.14 -15.78
N LEU A 158 3.98 -22.49 -15.28
CA LEU A 158 3.26 -22.87 -14.07
C LEU A 158 1.91 -23.46 -14.48
N SER A 159 1.70 -24.75 -14.22
CA SER A 159 0.43 -25.42 -14.47
C SER A 159 -0.30 -25.72 -13.17
N GLY A 160 -1.63 -25.78 -13.21
CA GLY A 160 -2.45 -26.17 -12.09
C GLY A 160 -3.92 -26.36 -12.41
N THR A 161 -4.69 -26.74 -11.41
CA THR A 161 -6.15 -26.93 -11.53
C THR A 161 -6.88 -25.61 -11.39
N TYR A 162 -6.42 -24.77 -10.45
CA TYR A 162 -7.00 -23.47 -10.14
C TYR A 162 -5.98 -22.36 -10.33
N PHE A 163 -6.46 -21.19 -10.72
CA PHE A 163 -5.67 -19.98 -10.88
C PHE A 163 -6.34 -18.85 -10.13
N VAL A 164 -5.56 -18.07 -9.37
CA VAL A 164 -6.02 -16.87 -8.67
C VAL A 164 -5.24 -15.68 -9.21
N ASP A 165 -5.98 -14.67 -9.65
CA ASP A 165 -5.42 -13.34 -9.93
C ASP A 165 -5.38 -12.54 -8.63
N ALA A 166 -4.17 -12.26 -8.16
CA ALA A 166 -3.88 -11.41 -7.03
C ALA A 166 -2.80 -10.37 -7.40
N THR A 167 -2.70 -9.98 -8.68
CA THR A 167 -1.64 -9.08 -9.19
C THR A 167 -1.88 -7.61 -8.84
N GLU A 168 -2.77 -7.32 -7.90
CA GLU A 168 -3.32 -6.00 -7.57
C GLU A 168 -4.21 -5.39 -8.68
N THR A 169 -3.76 -5.38 -9.94
CA THR A 169 -4.42 -4.72 -11.07
C THR A 169 -5.24 -5.64 -11.99
N GLY A 170 -5.33 -6.93 -11.68
CA GLY A 170 -6.11 -7.91 -12.45
C GLY A 170 -5.47 -8.26 -13.80
N GLU A 171 -4.15 -8.46 -13.83
CA GLU A 171 -3.38 -8.64 -15.07
C GLU A 171 -3.67 -9.98 -15.76
N LEU A 172 -4.16 -11.00 -15.05
CA LEU A 172 -4.48 -12.26 -15.69
C LEU A 172 -5.70 -12.14 -16.59
N LEU A 173 -6.67 -11.28 -16.26
CA LEU A 173 -7.92 -11.16 -17.02
C LEU A 173 -7.70 -10.90 -18.52
N PRO A 174 -6.94 -9.86 -18.94
CA PRO A 174 -6.62 -9.70 -20.36
C PRO A 174 -5.73 -10.82 -20.92
N MET A 175 -4.81 -11.38 -20.13
CA MET A 175 -3.91 -12.46 -20.59
C MET A 175 -4.65 -13.76 -20.89
N THR A 176 -5.80 -13.99 -20.26
CA THR A 176 -6.65 -15.17 -20.45
C THR A 176 -7.86 -14.91 -21.34
N GLY A 177 -7.98 -13.70 -21.91
CA GLY A 177 -9.16 -13.29 -22.67
C GLY A 177 -10.45 -13.26 -21.85
N THR A 178 -10.34 -13.15 -20.52
CA THR A 178 -11.49 -13.06 -19.61
C THR A 178 -12.09 -11.67 -19.69
N GLU A 179 -13.41 -11.58 -19.76
CA GLU A 179 -14.11 -10.30 -19.78
C GLU A 179 -13.99 -9.57 -18.44
N PHE A 180 -13.78 -8.25 -18.50
CA PHE A 180 -13.64 -7.39 -17.32
C PHE A 180 -14.23 -5.99 -17.54
N VAL A 181 -14.39 -5.25 -16.45
CA VAL A 181 -14.64 -3.81 -16.40
C VAL A 181 -13.50 -3.11 -15.63
N MET A 182 -13.40 -1.81 -15.80
CA MET A 182 -12.42 -0.94 -15.15
C MET A 182 -13.00 0.46 -14.99
N GLY A 183 -12.39 1.28 -14.14
CA GLY A 183 -12.81 2.67 -13.91
C GLY A 183 -14.12 2.76 -13.13
N THR A 184 -14.97 3.72 -13.45
CA THR A 184 -16.24 3.94 -12.74
C THR A 184 -17.42 3.35 -13.50
N GLU A 185 -18.18 2.47 -12.87
CA GLU A 185 -19.45 1.95 -13.39
C GLU A 185 -20.59 2.97 -13.28
N SER A 186 -21.60 2.80 -14.13
CA SER A 186 -22.84 3.58 -14.04
C SER A 186 -23.83 3.01 -13.03
N ARG A 187 -24.75 3.87 -12.59
CA ARG A 187 -25.92 3.49 -11.78
C ARG A 187 -26.77 2.41 -12.45
N ASN A 188 -26.83 2.36 -13.78
CA ASN A 188 -27.61 1.33 -14.49
C ASN A 188 -26.95 -0.05 -14.40
N GLU A 189 -25.63 -0.11 -14.26
CA GLU A 189 -24.87 -1.37 -14.14
C GLU A 189 -24.93 -1.92 -12.72
N THR A 190 -24.69 -1.09 -11.70
CA THR A 190 -24.55 -1.54 -10.30
C THR A 190 -25.80 -1.33 -9.46
N ARG A 191 -26.72 -0.47 -9.91
CA ARG A 191 -27.86 0.05 -9.11
C ARG A 191 -27.44 0.83 -7.87
N GLU A 192 -26.17 1.20 -7.76
CA GLU A 192 -25.68 2.01 -6.64
C GLU A 192 -26.19 3.45 -6.72
N LEU A 193 -26.81 3.92 -5.63
CA LEU A 193 -27.42 5.24 -5.56
C LEU A 193 -26.45 6.37 -5.94
N HIS A 194 -25.19 6.26 -5.50
CA HIS A 194 -24.18 7.29 -5.67
C HIS A 194 -23.34 7.13 -6.95
N ALA A 195 -23.52 6.04 -7.72
CA ALA A 195 -22.84 5.89 -8.99
C ALA A 195 -23.30 6.97 -10.01
N PRO A 196 -22.41 7.40 -10.91
CA PRO A 196 -22.75 8.34 -11.97
C PRO A 196 -23.76 7.73 -12.95
N LEU A 197 -24.44 8.57 -13.73
CA LEU A 197 -25.39 8.10 -14.74
C LEU A 197 -24.71 7.39 -15.92
N LYS A 198 -23.46 7.74 -16.20
CA LYS A 198 -22.65 7.19 -17.29
C LYS A 198 -21.38 6.59 -16.73
N ALA A 199 -21.02 5.41 -17.20
CA ALA A 199 -19.76 4.76 -16.87
C ALA A 199 -18.59 5.52 -17.52
N ASP A 200 -17.43 5.45 -16.88
CA ASP A 200 -16.18 6.00 -17.37
C ASP A 200 -15.03 5.04 -17.05
N PRO A 201 -14.56 4.25 -18.04
CA PRO A 201 -13.49 3.27 -17.83
C PRO A 201 -12.12 3.91 -17.55
N ASP A 202 -11.96 5.20 -17.86
CA ASP A 202 -10.72 5.94 -17.64
C ASP A 202 -10.72 6.68 -16.29
N ASN A 203 -11.89 6.83 -15.64
CA ASN A 203 -12.00 7.37 -14.29
C ASN A 203 -11.60 6.32 -13.24
N GLN A 204 -10.30 6.12 -13.11
CA GLN A 204 -9.67 5.23 -12.15
C GLN A 204 -9.30 5.95 -10.86
N GLN A 205 -9.32 5.22 -9.74
CA GLN A 205 -8.84 5.79 -8.49
C GLN A 205 -7.33 6.10 -8.55
N ALA A 206 -6.95 7.30 -8.10
CA ALA A 206 -5.56 7.72 -7.97
C ALA A 206 -4.73 6.70 -7.16
N PHE A 207 -3.46 6.58 -7.50
CA PHE A 207 -2.50 5.73 -6.77
C PHE A 207 -1.44 6.58 -6.06
N THR A 208 -0.72 5.97 -5.12
CA THR A 208 0.27 6.68 -4.30
C THR A 208 1.58 5.91 -4.30
N VAL A 209 2.72 6.58 -4.50
CA VAL A 209 4.02 5.97 -4.17
C VAL A 209 4.42 6.41 -2.77
N CYS A 210 4.23 5.53 -1.78
CA CYS A 210 4.41 5.87 -0.38
C CYS A 210 5.90 6.00 0.01
N PHE A 211 6.18 6.68 1.11
CA PHE A 211 7.50 6.73 1.73
C PHE A 211 7.38 6.84 3.25
N ALA A 212 8.48 6.64 3.97
CA ALA A 212 8.53 6.80 5.43
C ALA A 212 9.46 7.94 5.84
N MET A 213 9.15 8.61 6.93
CA MET A 213 10.00 9.65 7.50
C MET A 213 9.98 9.63 9.03
N ASP A 214 11.07 10.14 9.62
CA ASP A 214 11.14 10.49 11.04
C ASP A 214 11.46 11.98 11.21
N TYR A 215 11.38 12.46 12.46
CA TYR A 215 11.64 13.86 12.81
C TYR A 215 12.70 13.95 13.88
N VAL A 216 13.75 14.72 13.59
CA VAL A 216 14.88 14.98 14.49
C VAL A 216 14.94 16.49 14.75
N PRO A 217 14.28 16.97 15.83
CA PRO A 217 14.25 18.40 16.14
C PRO A 217 15.65 19.02 16.23
N GLY A 218 15.80 20.22 15.68
CA GLY A 218 17.07 20.97 15.69
C GLY A 218 18.09 20.55 14.64
N SER A 219 17.86 19.44 13.92
CA SER A 219 18.68 19.07 12.76
C SER A 219 18.21 19.76 11.47
N ASN A 220 19.10 19.83 10.48
CA ASN A 220 18.77 20.22 9.11
C ASN A 220 19.12 19.07 8.17
N ASN A 221 18.09 18.40 7.64
CA ASN A 221 18.20 17.30 6.68
C ASN A 221 17.62 17.68 5.31
N VAL A 222 17.47 18.97 5.01
CA VAL A 222 17.02 19.41 3.69
C VAL A 222 18.08 19.04 2.66
N ALA A 223 17.70 18.21 1.70
CA ALA A 223 18.54 17.81 0.57
C ALA A 223 18.20 18.65 -0.67
N ASP A 224 18.87 18.32 -1.78
CA ASP A 224 18.60 18.95 -3.07
C ASP A 224 17.12 18.85 -3.45
N LYS A 225 16.66 19.91 -4.11
CA LYS A 225 15.31 20.01 -4.63
C LYS A 225 15.04 18.87 -5.63
N PRO A 226 13.91 18.14 -5.54
CA PRO A 226 13.55 17.12 -6.51
C PRO A 226 13.45 17.66 -7.94
N ALA A 227 13.71 16.81 -8.93
CA ALA A 227 13.81 17.21 -10.34
C ALA A 227 12.53 17.89 -10.87
N GLU A 228 11.35 17.40 -10.45
CA GLU A 228 10.07 18.00 -10.86
C GLU A 228 9.44 18.93 -9.80
N TYR A 229 10.20 19.38 -8.80
CA TYR A 229 9.61 20.13 -7.68
C TYR A 229 8.85 21.38 -8.12
N ASP A 230 9.40 22.18 -9.06
CA ASP A 230 8.72 23.40 -9.53
C ASP A 230 7.37 23.10 -10.18
N PHE A 231 7.25 21.96 -10.85
CA PHE A 231 5.99 21.51 -11.41
C PHE A 231 5.00 21.16 -10.29
N TRP A 232 5.38 20.26 -9.37
CA TRP A 232 4.47 19.75 -8.33
C TRP A 232 4.06 20.82 -7.32
N ARG A 233 4.98 21.70 -6.95
CA ARG A 233 4.74 22.84 -6.05
C ARG A 233 3.79 23.90 -6.64
N ASN A 234 3.60 23.90 -7.95
CA ASN A 234 2.68 24.83 -8.62
C ASN A 234 1.46 24.16 -9.24
N LEU A 235 1.37 22.83 -9.18
CA LEU A 235 0.21 22.10 -9.69
C LEU A 235 -1.04 22.44 -8.88
N VAL A 236 -2.05 22.93 -9.59
CA VAL A 236 -3.44 23.01 -9.15
C VAL A 236 -4.21 21.96 -9.98
N PRO A 237 -4.67 20.85 -9.36
CA PRO A 237 -5.37 19.81 -10.10
C PRO A 237 -6.60 20.36 -10.84
N LYS A 238 -6.68 20.08 -12.15
CA LYS A 238 -7.81 20.49 -12.99
C LYS A 238 -8.88 19.41 -12.92
N MET A 239 -9.91 19.64 -12.12
CA MET A 239 -11.03 18.70 -11.91
C MET A 239 -12.35 19.46 -11.73
N SER A 240 -13.47 18.74 -11.87
CA SER A 240 -14.81 19.26 -11.63
C SER A 240 -15.53 18.37 -10.60
N PRO A 241 -15.89 18.90 -9.42
CA PRO A 241 -15.62 20.26 -8.93
C PRO A 241 -14.12 20.49 -8.68
N ALA A 242 -13.73 21.77 -8.58
CA ALA A 242 -12.33 22.16 -8.45
C ALA A 242 -11.67 21.62 -7.16
N TRP A 243 -10.38 21.28 -7.25
CA TRP A 243 -9.58 20.96 -6.08
C TRP A 243 -9.41 22.18 -5.16
N SER A 244 -9.08 21.92 -3.91
CA SER A 244 -8.92 22.92 -2.84
C SER A 244 -7.68 23.82 -2.96
N GLY A 245 -7.19 24.10 -4.18
CA GLY A 245 -6.02 24.93 -4.46
C GLY A 245 -4.83 24.15 -5.01
N LYS A 246 -3.62 24.45 -4.54
CA LYS A 246 -2.42 23.69 -4.89
C LYS A 246 -2.49 22.28 -4.33
N LEU A 247 -1.91 21.31 -5.03
CA LEU A 247 -1.84 19.93 -4.56
C LEU A 247 -0.96 19.82 -3.30
N LEU A 248 0.19 20.49 -3.28
CA LEU A 248 1.06 20.59 -2.11
C LEU A 248 0.59 21.73 -1.20
N ASP A 249 -0.38 21.41 -0.34
CA ASP A 249 -0.97 22.31 0.65
C ASP A 249 -1.51 21.47 1.84
N LEU A 250 -1.65 22.05 3.03
CA LEU A 250 -2.35 21.39 4.15
C LEU A 250 -3.87 21.44 4.01
N ASN A 251 -4.40 21.97 2.92
CA ASN A 251 -5.80 21.89 2.56
C ASN A 251 -6.04 20.77 1.52
N TYR A 252 -7.18 20.10 1.62
CA TYR A 252 -7.61 19.12 0.63
C TYR A 252 -9.14 19.13 0.47
N SER A 253 -9.65 18.50 -0.58
CA SER A 253 -11.09 18.39 -0.79
C SER A 253 -11.68 17.26 0.06
N ASN A 254 -12.70 17.58 0.86
CA ASN A 254 -13.44 16.59 1.65
C ASN A 254 -13.98 15.50 0.73
N PRO A 255 -13.71 14.20 0.97
CA PRO A 255 -14.08 13.15 0.03
C PRO A 255 -15.60 12.94 -0.09
N LYS A 256 -16.39 13.47 0.85
CA LYS A 256 -17.86 13.37 0.84
C LYS A 256 -18.53 14.61 0.27
N THR A 257 -18.10 15.80 0.69
CA THR A 257 -18.74 17.07 0.31
C THR A 257 -18.01 17.81 -0.80
N LEU A 258 -16.77 17.42 -1.10
CA LEU A 258 -15.85 18.05 -2.06
C LEU A 258 -15.42 19.48 -1.68
N GLU A 259 -15.89 19.98 -0.54
CA GLU A 259 -15.52 21.28 0.02
C GLU A 259 -14.09 21.26 0.59
N LYS A 260 -13.48 22.46 0.67
CA LYS A 260 -12.16 22.64 1.26
C LYS A 260 -12.16 22.23 2.73
N LYS A 261 -11.23 21.34 3.09
CA LYS A 261 -10.98 20.90 4.46
C LYS A 261 -9.51 21.14 4.82
N THR A 262 -9.29 21.81 5.94
CA THR A 262 -7.96 22.03 6.52
C THR A 262 -7.49 20.80 7.28
N LEU A 263 -6.22 20.43 7.10
CA LEU A 263 -5.50 19.41 7.84
C LEU A 263 -4.40 20.06 8.69
N GLY A 264 -3.96 19.35 9.72
CA GLY A 264 -2.82 19.74 10.52
C GLY A 264 -1.58 18.91 10.18
N PHE A 265 -0.40 19.47 10.41
CA PHE A 265 0.85 18.73 10.38
C PHE A 265 1.77 19.22 11.48
N ASN A 266 2.09 18.33 12.42
CA ASN A 266 3.11 18.59 13.44
C ASN A 266 3.89 17.29 13.69
N PRO A 267 5.15 17.20 13.24
CA PRO A 267 5.94 15.98 13.31
C PRO A 267 6.47 15.65 14.71
N ASN A 268 6.24 16.52 15.71
CA ASN A 268 6.42 16.17 17.12
C ASN A 268 5.29 15.30 17.68
N GLY A 269 4.25 15.01 16.88
CA GLY A 269 3.10 14.21 17.29
C GLY A 269 2.09 14.97 18.17
N SER A 270 2.34 16.23 18.50
CA SER A 270 1.38 17.07 19.24
C SER A 270 0.06 17.22 18.47
N PRO A 271 -1.09 17.35 19.16
CA PRO A 271 -2.36 17.62 18.52
C PRO A 271 -2.34 18.89 17.67
N THR A 272 -3.17 18.92 16.63
CA THR A 272 -3.37 20.07 15.73
C THR A 272 -4.83 20.50 15.74
N ASP A 273 -5.48 20.40 16.90
CA ASP A 273 -6.93 20.54 17.04
C ASP A 273 -7.45 21.87 16.47
N PRO A 274 -8.62 21.86 15.79
CA PRO A 274 -9.51 20.70 15.58
C PRO A 274 -9.11 19.82 14.38
N PHE A 275 -7.95 20.05 13.77
CA PHE A 275 -7.54 19.39 12.53
C PHE A 275 -6.83 18.06 12.78
N LEU A 276 -7.06 17.09 11.89
CA LEU A 276 -6.33 15.82 11.86
C LEU A 276 -4.85 16.08 11.62
N ASN A 277 -3.98 15.65 12.54
CA ASN A 277 -2.53 15.70 12.35
C ASN A 277 -2.09 14.57 11.41
N LEU A 278 -1.67 14.91 10.19
CA LEU A 278 -1.18 13.97 9.18
C LEU A 278 0.00 13.10 9.67
N TRP A 279 0.81 13.60 10.61
CA TRP A 279 1.87 12.80 11.24
C TRP A 279 1.31 11.62 12.03
N ASN A 280 0.24 11.85 12.80
CA ASN A 280 -0.38 10.83 13.64
C ASN A 280 -1.31 9.90 12.86
N TYR A 281 -1.73 10.31 11.65
CA TYR A 281 -2.70 9.55 10.85
C TYR A 281 -2.21 8.14 10.52
N ARG A 282 -1.01 8.03 9.94
CA ARG A 282 -0.35 6.75 9.59
C ARG A 282 1.04 6.62 10.24
N ARG A 283 1.12 6.95 11.54
CA ARG A 283 2.34 6.75 12.34
C ARG A 283 2.56 5.24 12.54
N ILE A 284 3.67 4.69 12.07
CA ILE A 284 3.98 3.24 12.14
C ILE A 284 4.82 2.87 13.36
N LEU A 285 5.45 3.85 14.00
CA LEU A 285 6.19 3.69 15.25
C LEU A 285 6.00 4.93 16.11
N ALA A 286 5.43 4.75 17.30
CA ALA A 286 5.38 5.77 18.35
C ALA A 286 6.44 5.47 19.39
N LYS A 287 7.46 6.32 19.51
CA LYS A 287 8.65 6.07 20.35
C LYS A 287 8.29 5.81 21.81
N ASP A 288 7.19 6.39 22.30
CA ASP A 288 6.74 6.28 23.69
C ASP A 288 6.18 4.88 24.03
N ASN A 289 5.93 4.02 23.04
CA ASN A 289 5.64 2.61 23.27
C ASN A 289 6.91 1.79 23.59
N PHE A 290 8.11 2.36 23.45
CA PHE A 290 9.39 1.67 23.59
C PHE A 290 10.25 2.26 24.72
N ILE A 291 11.22 1.49 25.20
CA ILE A 291 12.15 1.92 26.26
C ILE A 291 12.82 3.23 25.82
N PRO A 292 12.87 4.27 26.70
CA PRO A 292 13.48 5.55 26.37
C PRO A 292 14.88 5.40 25.77
N GLY A 293 15.13 6.06 24.63
CA GLY A 293 16.40 6.01 23.91
C GLY A 293 16.51 4.88 22.88
N ALA A 294 15.59 3.90 22.84
CA ALA A 294 15.59 2.85 21.82
C ALA A 294 15.36 3.39 20.40
N PHE A 295 14.53 4.43 20.29
CA PHE A 295 14.25 5.12 19.02
C PHE A 295 14.43 6.62 19.20
N LYS A 296 15.05 7.28 18.21
CA LYS A 296 15.30 8.74 18.23
C LYS A 296 14.03 9.57 18.07
N GLY A 297 12.98 9.00 17.48
CA GLY A 297 11.74 9.68 17.16
C GLY A 297 10.67 8.71 16.69
N ASP A 298 9.47 9.25 16.49
CA ASP A 298 8.38 8.54 15.82
C ASP A 298 8.72 8.31 14.34
N ILE A 299 8.08 7.32 13.72
CA ILE A 299 8.17 7.06 12.28
C ILE A 299 6.77 7.08 11.69
N CYS A 300 6.57 7.83 10.61
CA CYS A 300 5.31 7.95 9.88
C CYS A 300 5.47 7.55 8.42
N THR A 301 4.49 6.79 7.90
CA THR A 301 4.36 6.52 6.46
C THR A 301 3.43 7.55 5.81
N VAL A 302 3.85 8.09 4.67
CA VAL A 302 3.13 9.11 3.93
C VAL A 302 2.34 8.48 2.79
N ASN A 303 1.02 8.47 2.99
CA ASN A 303 0.00 8.17 2.01
C ASN A 303 -1.17 9.10 2.28
N TRP A 304 -1.15 10.26 1.62
CA TRP A 304 -2.03 11.39 1.87
C TRP A 304 -2.61 11.93 0.56
N PRO A 305 -3.70 12.72 0.61
CA PRO A 305 -4.26 13.36 -0.57
C PRO A 305 -3.24 14.19 -1.37
N GLN A 306 -2.23 14.76 -0.71
CA GLN A 306 -1.20 15.59 -1.33
C GLN A 306 -0.22 14.81 -2.21
N ASN A 307 -0.14 13.49 -2.09
CA ASN A 307 0.68 12.64 -2.97
C ASN A 307 -0.10 11.55 -3.70
N ASP A 308 -1.43 11.68 -3.78
CA ASP A 308 -2.24 10.91 -4.70
C ASP A 308 -1.99 11.39 -6.14
N TYR A 309 -1.49 10.50 -6.99
CA TYR A 309 -1.15 10.79 -8.37
C TYR A 309 -2.38 10.66 -9.26
N THR A 310 -2.74 11.76 -9.94
CA THR A 310 -3.96 11.88 -10.77
C THR A 310 -3.68 12.22 -12.23
N LEU A 311 -2.42 12.24 -12.67
CA LEU A 311 -2.05 12.65 -14.04
C LEU A 311 -1.97 11.48 -15.03
N GLY A 312 -2.47 10.31 -14.67
CA GLY A 312 -2.48 9.12 -15.52
C GLY A 312 -2.81 7.84 -14.76
N ASN A 313 -3.17 6.81 -15.52
CA ASN A 313 -3.66 5.53 -15.03
C ASN A 313 -2.56 4.47 -15.00
N LEU A 314 -2.71 3.44 -14.14
CA LEU A 314 -1.83 2.26 -14.12
C LEU A 314 -2.51 1.01 -14.66
N VAL A 315 -3.84 0.96 -14.64
CA VAL A 315 -4.60 -0.19 -15.15
C VAL A 315 -4.91 0.04 -16.62
N GLY A 316 -4.65 -0.96 -17.46
CA GLY A 316 -4.93 -0.90 -18.91
C GLY A 316 -3.85 -0.22 -19.76
N VAL A 317 -2.73 0.18 -19.17
CA VAL A 317 -1.66 0.90 -19.88
C VAL A 317 -0.47 0.01 -20.22
N SER A 318 0.40 0.46 -21.12
CA SER A 318 1.65 -0.24 -21.43
C SER A 318 2.65 -0.18 -20.26
N GLN A 319 3.62 -1.11 -20.22
CA GLN A 319 4.69 -1.06 -19.20
C GLN A 319 5.46 0.27 -19.24
N LYS A 320 5.65 0.86 -20.42
CA LYS A 320 6.29 2.17 -20.58
C LYS A 320 5.50 3.30 -19.90
N GLU A 321 4.18 3.30 -20.06
CA GLU A 321 3.30 4.28 -19.41
C GLU A 321 3.21 4.06 -17.90
N PHE A 322 3.14 2.80 -17.46
CA PHE A 322 3.24 2.43 -16.05
C PHE A 322 4.52 2.99 -15.42
N ASP A 323 5.68 2.71 -16.03
CA ASP A 323 6.98 3.16 -15.53
C ASP A 323 7.07 4.70 -15.52
N HIS A 324 6.52 5.35 -16.54
CA HIS A 324 6.45 6.80 -16.62
C HIS A 324 5.63 7.39 -15.47
N HIS A 325 4.39 6.91 -15.26
CA HIS A 325 3.50 7.42 -14.23
C HIS A 325 4.01 7.12 -12.82
N VAL A 326 4.56 5.92 -12.57
CA VAL A 326 5.19 5.59 -11.29
C VAL A 326 6.43 6.47 -11.05
N GLY A 327 7.25 6.73 -12.07
CA GLY A 327 8.39 7.64 -11.97
C GLY A 327 7.97 9.07 -11.60
N ARG A 328 6.91 9.60 -12.22
CA ARG A 328 6.36 10.92 -11.89
C ARG A 328 5.71 10.95 -10.50
N ALA A 329 5.04 9.88 -10.08
CA ALA A 329 4.49 9.76 -8.74
C ALA A 329 5.58 9.72 -7.65
N LYS A 330 6.73 9.09 -7.92
CA LYS A 330 7.92 9.21 -7.04
C LYS A 330 8.40 10.66 -6.93
N GLN A 331 8.42 11.40 -8.04
CA GLN A 331 8.77 12.83 -8.00
C GLN A 331 7.76 13.66 -7.23
N LEU A 332 6.45 13.34 -7.30
CA LEU A 332 5.43 13.96 -6.46
C LEU A 332 5.68 13.69 -4.97
N SER A 333 5.91 12.44 -4.56
CA SER A 333 6.20 12.11 -3.16
C SER A 333 7.47 12.78 -2.63
N LEU A 334 8.54 12.80 -3.43
CA LEU A 334 9.76 13.54 -3.08
C LEU A 334 9.49 15.05 -2.97
N SER A 335 8.64 15.60 -3.85
CA SER A 335 8.28 17.02 -3.83
C SER A 335 7.43 17.37 -2.61
N LEU A 336 6.50 16.52 -2.21
CA LEU A 336 5.77 16.67 -0.96
C LEU A 336 6.73 16.64 0.23
N PHE A 337 7.65 15.69 0.29
CA PHE A 337 8.65 15.62 1.36
C PHE A 337 9.51 16.89 1.44
N HIS A 338 10.03 17.37 0.31
CA HIS A 338 10.80 18.61 0.25
C HIS A 338 9.96 19.83 0.68
N TRP A 339 8.71 19.93 0.22
CA TRP A 339 7.81 21.01 0.62
C TRP A 339 7.53 21.01 2.12
N LEU A 340 7.38 19.83 2.75
CA LEU A 340 7.25 19.73 4.21
C LEU A 340 8.51 20.26 4.92
N GLN A 341 9.69 20.02 4.36
CA GLN A 341 10.95 20.48 4.93
C GLN A 341 11.16 22.00 4.82
N THR A 342 10.69 22.63 3.75
CA THR A 342 11.08 24.00 3.40
C THR A 342 9.94 25.02 3.52
N GLU A 343 8.69 24.61 3.33
CA GLU A 343 7.61 25.55 3.04
C GLU A 343 6.30 25.28 3.80
N ALA A 344 6.08 24.06 4.29
CA ALA A 344 4.85 23.73 5.01
C ALA A 344 4.64 24.67 6.22
N PRO A 345 3.44 25.24 6.40
CA PRO A 345 3.18 26.15 7.50
C PRO A 345 3.28 25.44 8.84
N ARG A 346 3.77 26.16 9.85
CA ARG A 346 3.98 25.65 11.20
C ARG A 346 3.03 26.31 12.20
N PRO A 347 2.65 25.59 13.28
CA PRO A 347 1.84 26.18 14.36
C PRO A 347 2.47 27.40 15.03
N ASP A 348 3.80 27.53 15.00
CA ASP A 348 4.54 28.68 15.55
C ASP A 348 4.67 29.86 14.57
N GLY A 349 3.91 29.85 13.47
CA GLY A 349 3.91 30.90 12.43
C GLY A 349 5.09 30.86 11.47
N LYS A 350 6.04 29.94 11.65
CA LYS A 350 7.16 29.72 10.73
C LYS A 350 6.74 28.80 9.58
N GLN A 351 7.69 28.50 8.69
CA GLN A 351 7.53 27.57 7.58
C GLN A 351 8.64 26.52 7.58
N GLY A 352 8.34 25.33 7.08
CA GLY A 352 9.30 24.26 6.87
C GLY A 352 9.74 23.52 8.13
N TRP A 353 9.84 22.20 8.02
CA TRP A 353 10.34 21.29 9.04
C TRP A 353 11.69 20.68 8.62
N PRO A 354 12.81 21.44 8.69
CA PRO A 354 14.11 20.96 8.20
C PRO A 354 14.63 19.74 8.96
N GLY A 355 14.13 19.49 10.16
CA GLY A 355 14.45 18.29 10.95
C GLY A 355 13.77 17.01 10.45
N LEU A 356 12.89 17.05 9.45
CA LEU A 356 12.32 15.85 8.84
C LEU A 356 13.40 15.12 8.05
N ARG A 357 13.43 13.79 8.17
CA ARG A 357 14.39 12.94 7.47
C ARG A 357 13.69 11.76 6.81
N LEU A 358 14.00 11.57 5.53
CA LEU A 358 13.51 10.43 4.75
C LEU A 358 14.13 9.14 5.28
N ARG A 359 13.29 8.16 5.61
CA ARG A 359 13.72 6.87 6.18
C ARG A 359 13.79 5.79 5.11
N LYS A 360 14.89 5.84 4.35
CA LYS A 360 15.18 4.92 3.24
C LYS A 360 15.24 3.44 3.66
N ASP A 361 15.61 3.18 4.91
CA ASP A 361 15.74 1.85 5.49
C ASP A 361 14.39 1.13 5.72
N ILE A 362 13.28 1.87 5.76
CA ILE A 362 11.95 1.34 6.09
C ILE A 362 11.29 0.62 4.90
N MET A 363 11.41 1.16 3.69
CA MET A 363 10.75 0.62 2.49
C MET A 363 11.61 -0.41 1.73
N GLY A 364 12.89 -0.57 2.11
CA GLY A 364 13.79 -1.54 1.47
C GLY A 364 14.21 -1.16 0.06
N THR A 365 14.27 0.13 -0.26
CA THR A 365 14.68 0.71 -1.54
C THR A 365 15.74 1.79 -1.33
N GLU A 366 16.63 1.99 -2.31
CA GLU A 366 17.70 2.99 -2.22
C GLU A 366 17.19 4.44 -2.28
N ASP A 367 16.09 4.65 -2.99
CA ASP A 367 15.40 5.94 -3.11
C ASP A 367 14.50 6.24 -1.89
N GLY A 368 14.21 5.25 -1.05
CA GLY A 368 13.35 5.34 0.12
C GLY A 368 11.84 5.36 -0.18
N MET A 369 11.46 5.13 -1.44
CA MET A 369 10.07 5.00 -1.86
C MET A 369 9.58 3.56 -1.69
N ALA A 370 8.27 3.36 -1.65
CA ALA A 370 7.68 2.04 -1.69
C ALA A 370 8.15 1.25 -2.92
N LYS A 371 8.31 -0.07 -2.76
CA LYS A 371 8.76 -0.99 -3.83
C LYS A 371 7.75 -1.08 -4.96
N TYR A 372 6.47 -0.93 -4.63
CA TYR A 372 5.36 -0.92 -5.56
C TYR A 372 4.40 0.23 -5.20
N PRO A 373 3.71 0.87 -6.16
CA PRO A 373 2.68 1.85 -5.84
C PRO A 373 1.54 1.22 -5.02
N TYR A 374 0.97 1.99 -4.10
CA TYR A 374 -0.30 1.65 -3.46
C TYR A 374 -1.43 1.95 -4.44
N ILE A 375 -2.02 0.88 -4.98
CA ILE A 375 -3.06 0.92 -6.02
C ILE A 375 -4.41 0.59 -5.38
N ARG A 376 -5.45 1.32 -5.76
CA ARG A 376 -6.84 1.14 -5.29
C ARG A 376 -7.83 0.94 -6.45
N GLU A 377 -7.29 0.65 -7.62
CA GLU A 377 -8.03 0.35 -8.85
C GLU A 377 -7.60 -1.03 -9.36
N SER A 378 -8.53 -1.78 -9.94
CA SER A 378 -8.23 -3.07 -10.54
C SER A 378 -9.22 -3.39 -11.64
N ARG A 379 -8.80 -4.23 -12.60
CA ARG A 379 -9.76 -4.84 -13.52
C ARG A 379 -10.67 -5.76 -12.72
N ARG A 380 -11.98 -5.52 -12.79
CA ARG A 380 -13.00 -6.34 -12.14
C ARG A 380 -13.57 -7.32 -13.14
N ILE A 381 -13.48 -8.61 -12.82
CA ILE A 381 -13.98 -9.68 -13.67
C ILE A 381 -15.49 -9.54 -13.91
N LYS A 382 -15.94 -9.71 -15.16
CA LYS A 382 -17.36 -9.94 -15.47
C LYS A 382 -17.68 -11.40 -15.18
N ALA A 383 -17.92 -11.70 -13.91
CA ALA A 383 -18.11 -13.07 -13.47
C ALA A 383 -19.45 -13.64 -13.97
N LEU A 384 -19.47 -14.96 -14.25
CA LEU A 384 -20.70 -15.71 -14.45
C LEU A 384 -21.58 -15.74 -13.19
N PHE A 385 -20.95 -15.57 -12.02
CA PHE A 385 -21.60 -15.54 -10.72
C PHE A 385 -20.80 -14.65 -9.75
N THR A 386 -21.50 -13.76 -9.05
CA THR A 386 -20.94 -12.87 -8.01
C THR A 386 -21.59 -13.24 -6.68
N VAL A 387 -20.76 -13.48 -5.65
CA VAL A 387 -21.18 -13.85 -4.28
C VAL A 387 -21.54 -12.64 -3.46
#